data_AF-A0A925VSG2-F1
#
_entry.id   AF-A0A925VSG2-F1
#
_cell.length_a   1.000
_cell.length_b   1.000
_cell.length_c   1.000
_cell.angle_alpha   90.00
_cell.angle_beta   90.00
_cell.angle_gamma   90.00
#
_symmetry.space_group_name_H-M   'P 1'
#
loop_
_entity.id
_entity.type
_entity.pdbx_description
1 polymer ?
#
loop_
_entity_poly.entity_id
_entity_poly.type
_entity_poly.pdbx_seq_one_letter_code
_entity_poly.pdbx_strand_id
1 'polypeptide(L)'
;TPLDARQRQYLDTILVSGRSLLAVLNDVLDMAKITAGKLELESIAFDLSKSTRTSAQTLAYRAAEKNLVFDIQPLSLPEPVVLSDPYRLNQILLNLLSNAIKFTEQGSVTLGSDVLRDTPAAVTVRFWVRDTGIGIPQDKQQQIFENFTQAYADTSRRFGGTGLGLTISRSLVRQLGGELELSSTPGQGTWFAFTLTLPKAPDQQAAPVPAAPDYQRLRGIQVLLAEDSAVNRQLTTLILKNWGVAVDSAVNGPDALALFQARSYDVVLMDIQMPGMSGLAVTEAIRQSPDPVRAGIPIIALTANAFRADRERYLQAGMNDCLTKPFEEADLYHKLVAQLSPVADSHSPGFGAPVSAPEPEGYSYLATPLFDLAQLERNAHGNQEFMRRMIAVFLTEIPLVAADLTASAAAKDWLALGTLAHKLKSSLKLFQVSAAFDDLHTLEEQHHASPEARQLAARHLSALLERVCATLQLTVG
;
A
#
# COMPACT_ATOMS: atom_id res chain seq x y z
N THR A 1 2.73 -10.22 33.92
CA THR A 1 1.38 -9.94 34.48
C THR A 1 0.49 -9.45 33.35
N PRO A 2 -0.77 -9.92 33.24
CA PRO A 2 -1.71 -9.42 32.24
C PRO A 2 -2.05 -7.95 32.55
N LEU A 3 -2.04 -7.10 31.51
CA LEU A 3 -2.36 -5.67 31.63
C LEU A 3 -3.84 -5.47 31.97
N ASP A 4 -4.12 -4.57 32.90
CA ASP A 4 -5.51 -4.16 33.20
C ASP A 4 -6.08 -3.25 32.10
N ALA A 5 -7.40 -3.06 32.09
CA ALA A 5 -8.10 -2.27 31.06
C ALA A 5 -7.65 -0.81 30.99
N ARG A 6 -7.22 -0.23 32.12
CA ARG A 6 -6.72 1.15 32.20
C ARG A 6 -5.31 1.24 31.63
N GLN A 7 -4.47 0.24 31.92
CA GLN A 7 -3.12 0.10 31.37
C GLN A 7 -3.13 -0.11 29.85
N ARG A 8 -4.08 -0.88 29.30
CA ARG A 8 -4.26 -1.03 27.84
C ARG A 8 -4.69 0.28 27.17
N GLN A 9 -5.65 0.99 27.76
CA GLN A 9 -6.07 2.31 27.25
C GLN A 9 -4.91 3.31 27.26
N TYR A 10 -4.06 3.31 28.29
CA TYR A 10 -2.84 4.11 28.30
C TYR A 10 -1.86 3.66 27.21
N LEU A 11 -1.68 2.35 26.99
CA LEU A 11 -0.76 1.82 25.99
C LEU A 11 -1.22 2.15 24.56
N ASP A 12 -2.51 2.06 24.25
CA ASP A 12 -3.06 2.45 22.94
C ASP A 12 -2.98 3.96 22.73
N THR A 13 -3.26 4.75 23.77
CA THR A 13 -3.06 6.21 23.71
C THR A 13 -1.59 6.53 23.45
N ILE A 14 -0.66 5.82 24.09
CA ILE A 14 0.79 5.96 23.86
C ILE A 14 1.17 5.54 22.43
N LEU A 15 0.59 4.47 21.87
CA LEU A 15 0.89 3.99 20.52
C LEU A 15 0.34 4.90 19.42
N VAL A 16 -0.90 5.38 19.54
CA VAL A 16 -1.50 6.35 18.61
C VAL A 16 -0.76 7.68 18.68
N SER A 17 -0.43 8.13 19.89
CA SER A 17 0.39 9.32 20.09
C SER A 17 1.80 9.12 19.52
N GLY A 18 2.38 7.92 19.65
CA GLY A 18 3.70 7.57 19.11
C GLY A 18 3.73 7.55 17.59
N ARG A 19 2.72 7.00 16.92
CA ARG A 19 2.59 7.03 15.45
C ARG A 19 2.37 8.45 14.93
N SER A 20 1.52 9.22 15.60
CA SER A 20 1.30 10.64 15.27
C SER A 20 2.59 11.46 15.49
N LEU A 21 3.30 11.21 16.58
CA LEU A 21 4.58 11.84 16.90
C LEU A 21 5.67 11.46 15.90
N LEU A 22 5.71 10.21 15.42
CA LEU A 22 6.64 9.78 14.36
C LEU A 22 6.35 10.49 13.03
N ALA A 23 5.08 10.65 12.66
CA ALA A 23 4.71 11.43 11.48
C ALA A 23 5.15 12.89 11.63
N VAL A 24 4.88 13.50 12.78
CA VAL A 24 5.33 14.88 13.10
C VAL A 24 6.85 14.99 13.10
N LEU A 25 7.55 14.02 13.68
CA LEU A 25 9.01 13.97 13.73
C LEU A 25 9.59 13.88 12.32
N ASN A 26 9.02 13.01 11.48
CA ASN A 26 9.43 12.88 10.07
C ASN A 26 9.17 14.17 9.30
N ASP A 27 8.02 14.84 9.49
CA ASP A 27 7.73 16.14 8.88
C ASP A 27 8.75 17.21 9.32
N VAL A 28 9.11 17.24 10.62
CA VAL A 28 10.10 18.17 11.17
C VAL A 28 11.50 17.87 10.64
N LEU A 29 11.88 16.60 10.52
CA LEU A 29 13.17 16.16 9.96
C LEU A 29 13.27 16.49 8.47
N ASP A 30 12.21 16.26 7.70
CA ASP A 30 12.12 16.66 6.30
C ASP A 30 12.25 18.17 6.17
N MET A 31 11.54 18.95 6.99
CA MET A 31 11.67 20.41 7.03
C MET A 31 13.09 20.86 7.38
N ALA A 32 13.73 20.24 8.38
CA ALA A 32 15.10 20.55 8.77
C ALA A 32 16.10 20.26 7.64
N LYS A 33 15.95 19.12 6.95
CA LYS A 33 16.78 18.77 5.78
C LYS A 33 16.56 19.74 4.62
N ILE A 34 15.31 20.10 4.35
CA ILE A 34 14.92 21.07 3.32
C ILE A 34 15.56 22.44 3.60
N THR A 35 15.40 22.95 4.82
CA THR A 35 15.87 24.31 5.19
C THR A 35 17.40 24.38 5.26
N ALA A 36 18.05 23.26 5.59
CA ALA A 36 19.50 23.13 5.55
C ALA A 36 20.06 22.93 4.12
N GLY A 37 19.21 22.81 3.10
CA GLY A 37 19.63 22.49 1.73
C GLY A 37 20.25 21.09 1.59
N LYS A 38 19.99 20.19 2.54
CA LYS A 38 20.54 18.82 2.60
C LYS A 38 19.58 17.76 2.06
N LEU A 39 18.42 18.17 1.53
CA LEU A 39 17.51 17.23 0.88
C LEU A 39 18.07 16.90 -0.51
N GLU A 40 18.57 15.69 -0.67
CA GLU A 40 18.97 15.16 -1.98
C GLU A 40 17.76 14.54 -2.65
N LEU A 41 17.39 15.06 -3.83
CA LEU A 41 16.38 14.46 -4.68
C LEU A 41 16.97 13.27 -5.43
N GLU A 42 16.22 12.18 -5.49
CA GLU A 42 16.57 11.06 -6.34
C GLU A 42 16.18 11.33 -7.80
N SER A 43 16.91 10.73 -8.73
CA SER A 43 16.57 10.74 -10.15
C SER A 43 16.54 9.29 -10.63
N ILE A 44 15.35 8.69 -10.57
CA ILE A 44 15.11 7.32 -10.98
C ILE A 44 14.03 7.28 -12.06
N ALA A 45 14.09 6.27 -12.92
CA ALA A 45 13.08 6.03 -13.94
C ALA A 45 11.83 5.42 -13.33
N PHE A 46 10.66 6.01 -13.59
CA PHE A 46 9.37 5.44 -13.18
C PHE A 46 8.25 5.86 -14.14
N ASP A 47 7.17 5.07 -14.14
CA ASP A 47 5.94 5.39 -14.89
C ASP A 47 5.13 6.45 -14.13
N LEU A 48 5.09 7.66 -14.70
CA LEU A 48 4.42 8.82 -14.14
C LEU A 48 2.91 8.59 -13.98
N SER A 49 2.29 8.00 -15.01
CA SER A 49 0.85 7.72 -15.03
C SER A 49 0.45 6.67 -14.00
N LYS A 50 1.24 5.61 -13.82
CA LYS A 50 1.03 4.59 -12.76
C LYS A 50 1.18 5.24 -11.37
N SER A 51 2.24 6.00 -11.13
CA SER A 51 2.51 6.62 -9.82
C SER A 51 1.40 7.58 -9.37
N THR A 52 0.93 8.45 -10.26
CA THR A 52 -0.16 9.39 -9.96
C THR A 52 -1.46 8.66 -9.64
N ARG A 53 -1.80 7.62 -10.41
CA ARG A 53 -3.00 6.79 -10.17
C ARG A 53 -2.95 6.08 -8.82
N THR A 54 -1.84 5.43 -8.48
CA THR A 54 -1.68 4.70 -7.21
C THR A 54 -1.80 5.63 -6.00
N SER A 55 -1.23 6.84 -6.07
CA SER A 55 -1.34 7.84 -5.00
C SER A 55 -2.80 8.25 -4.74
N ALA A 56 -3.59 8.44 -5.79
CA ALA A 56 -4.99 8.80 -5.66
C ALA A 56 -5.84 7.67 -5.07
N GLN A 57 -5.63 6.42 -5.53
CA GLN A 57 -6.35 5.24 -5.03
C GLN A 57 -6.15 5.01 -3.52
N THR A 58 -4.98 5.38 -3.00
CA THR A 58 -4.67 5.27 -1.56
C THR A 58 -5.62 6.10 -0.68
N LEU A 59 -6.21 7.18 -1.21
CA LEU A 59 -7.10 8.08 -0.46
C LEU A 59 -8.57 7.97 -0.87
N ALA A 60 -8.90 7.15 -1.88
CA ALA A 60 -10.26 6.99 -2.39
C ALA A 60 -11.24 6.55 -1.28
N TYR A 61 -10.80 5.68 -0.37
CA TYR A 61 -11.63 5.22 0.75
C TYR A 61 -12.03 6.36 1.69
N ARG A 62 -11.13 7.33 1.98
CA ARG A 62 -11.42 8.48 2.86
C ARG A 62 -12.44 9.43 2.24
N ALA A 63 -12.41 9.56 0.91
CA ALA A 63 -13.40 10.33 0.18
C ALA A 63 -14.77 9.62 0.23
N ALA A 64 -14.78 8.29 0.09
CA ALA A 64 -15.99 7.48 0.18
C ALA A 64 -16.62 7.52 1.58
N GLU A 65 -15.84 7.45 2.67
CA GLU A 65 -16.33 7.61 4.05
C GLU A 65 -17.08 8.93 4.27
N LYS A 66 -16.67 9.98 3.57
CA LYS A 66 -17.33 11.30 3.59
C LYS A 66 -18.43 11.46 2.53
N ASN A 67 -18.74 10.41 1.76
CA ASN A 67 -19.66 10.46 0.62
C ASN A 67 -19.30 11.55 -0.41
N LEU A 68 -18.01 11.82 -0.60
CA LEU A 68 -17.52 12.75 -1.60
C LEU A 68 -17.41 12.06 -2.96
N VAL A 69 -17.74 12.78 -4.03
CA VAL A 69 -17.42 12.34 -5.40
C VAL A 69 -15.91 12.48 -5.59
N PHE A 70 -15.22 11.35 -5.75
CA PHE A 70 -13.77 11.32 -5.96
C PHE A 70 -13.46 10.95 -7.41
N ASP A 71 -12.87 11.87 -8.16
CA ASP A 71 -12.57 11.68 -9.57
C ASP A 71 -11.07 11.79 -9.86
N ILE A 72 -10.60 11.00 -10.81
CA ILE A 72 -9.19 11.00 -11.25
C ILE A 72 -9.18 11.11 -12.76
N GLN A 73 -8.70 12.25 -13.26
CA GLN A 73 -8.49 12.41 -14.69
C GLN A 73 -7.18 11.70 -15.09
N PRO A 74 -7.24 10.76 -16.04
CA PRO A 74 -6.07 9.96 -16.41
C PRO A 74 -5.02 10.83 -17.11
N LEU A 75 -3.77 10.72 -16.67
CA LEU A 75 -2.62 11.22 -17.41
C LEU A 75 -2.31 10.28 -18.57
N SER A 76 -2.59 10.72 -19.79
CA SER A 76 -2.26 9.99 -21.02
C SER A 76 -0.98 10.54 -21.62
N LEU A 77 0.08 9.73 -21.63
CA LEU A 77 1.37 10.03 -22.23
C LEU A 77 1.79 8.85 -23.11
N PRO A 78 2.27 9.09 -24.36
CA PRO A 78 2.81 8.02 -25.20
C PRO A 78 4.03 7.34 -24.56
N GLU A 79 4.86 8.13 -23.89
CA GLU A 79 6.06 7.69 -23.16
C GLU A 79 5.95 8.19 -21.71
N PRO A 80 5.33 7.39 -20.80
CA PRO A 80 5.06 7.83 -19.44
C PRO A 80 6.28 7.73 -18.51
N VAL A 81 7.41 7.18 -18.99
CA VAL A 81 8.60 6.93 -18.16
C VAL A 81 9.47 8.17 -18.09
N VAL A 82 9.62 8.72 -16.89
CA VAL A 82 10.37 9.96 -16.61
C VAL A 82 11.43 9.73 -15.53
N LEU A 83 12.45 10.59 -15.50
CA LEU A 83 13.49 10.60 -14.49
C LEU A 83 13.19 11.65 -13.42
N SER A 84 12.81 11.21 -12.21
CA SER A 84 12.59 12.09 -11.06
C SER A 84 12.53 11.29 -9.75
N ASP A 85 12.06 11.92 -8.68
CA ASP A 85 11.81 11.30 -7.39
C ASP A 85 10.30 10.97 -7.24
N PRO A 86 9.86 9.72 -7.51
CA PRO A 86 8.45 9.35 -7.42
C PRO A 86 7.93 9.44 -5.99
N TYR A 87 8.78 9.25 -4.99
CA TYR A 87 8.38 9.31 -3.60
C TYR A 87 8.00 10.75 -3.20
N ARG A 88 8.82 11.74 -3.56
CA ARG A 88 8.53 13.15 -3.29
C ARG A 88 7.34 13.66 -4.09
N LEU A 89 7.18 13.22 -5.34
CA LEU A 89 5.98 13.50 -6.12
C LEU A 89 4.72 12.97 -5.43
N ASN A 90 4.73 11.70 -4.99
CA ASN A 90 3.61 11.08 -4.29
C ASN A 90 3.35 11.77 -2.93
N GLN A 91 4.38 12.21 -2.22
CA GLN A 91 4.24 12.97 -0.96
C GLN A 91 3.49 14.29 -1.19
N ILE A 92 3.81 15.04 -2.25
CA ILE A 92 3.10 16.26 -2.63
C ILE A 92 1.63 15.93 -2.93
N LEU A 93 1.37 14.96 -3.80
CA LEU A 93 0.02 14.57 -4.22
C LEU A 93 -0.85 14.11 -3.06
N LEU A 94 -0.34 13.22 -2.20
CA LEU A 94 -1.04 12.72 -1.02
C LEU A 94 -1.37 13.85 -0.04
N ASN A 95 -0.46 14.79 0.18
CA ASN A 95 -0.73 15.93 1.05
C ASN A 95 -1.83 16.84 0.49
N LEU A 96 -1.78 17.17 -0.81
CA LEU A 96 -2.82 17.99 -1.44
C LEU A 96 -4.18 17.30 -1.43
N LEU A 97 -4.24 16.02 -1.81
CA LEU A 97 -5.48 15.21 -1.79
C LEU A 97 -6.05 15.04 -0.40
N SER A 98 -5.21 14.74 0.59
CA SER A 98 -5.67 14.59 1.98
C SER A 98 -6.23 15.90 2.51
N ASN A 99 -5.66 17.06 2.13
CA ASN A 99 -6.21 18.36 2.51
C ASN A 99 -7.56 18.62 1.81
N ALA A 100 -7.66 18.36 0.51
CA ALA A 100 -8.91 18.47 -0.24
C ALA A 100 -10.05 17.64 0.39
N ILE A 101 -9.80 16.36 0.70
CA ILE A 101 -10.77 15.48 1.36
C ILE A 101 -11.09 15.98 2.78
N LYS A 102 -10.08 16.43 3.52
CA LYS A 102 -10.23 16.91 4.90
C LYS A 102 -11.15 18.14 4.98
N PHE A 103 -11.01 19.11 4.08
CA PHE A 103 -11.73 20.39 4.10
C PHE A 103 -13.00 20.43 3.23
N THR A 104 -13.33 19.30 2.59
CA THR A 104 -14.60 19.10 1.89
C THR A 104 -15.51 18.22 2.74
N GLU A 105 -16.67 18.76 3.12
CA GLU A 105 -17.70 17.99 3.86
C GLU A 105 -18.71 17.34 2.89
N GLN A 106 -19.06 18.05 1.81
CA GLN A 106 -19.96 17.57 0.76
C GLN A 106 -19.47 18.08 -0.60
N GLY A 107 -19.72 17.32 -1.66
CA GLY A 107 -19.35 17.66 -3.03
C GLY A 107 -18.27 16.76 -3.60
N SER A 108 -17.28 17.32 -4.28
CA SER A 108 -16.28 16.55 -5.03
C SER A 108 -14.83 16.96 -4.76
N VAL A 109 -13.95 15.99 -4.95
CA VAL A 109 -12.50 16.15 -5.01
C VAL A 109 -12.01 15.48 -6.30
N THR A 110 -11.27 16.22 -7.12
CA THR A 110 -10.75 15.75 -8.41
C THR A 110 -9.25 15.92 -8.45
N LEU A 111 -8.53 14.85 -8.79
CA LEU A 111 -7.14 14.89 -9.22
C LEU A 111 -7.09 14.96 -10.74
N GLY A 112 -6.29 15.88 -11.29
CA GLY A 112 -6.03 15.91 -12.72
C GLY A 112 -4.61 16.29 -13.07
N SER A 113 -4.30 16.14 -14.35
CA SER A 113 -2.98 16.43 -14.90
C SER A 113 -3.10 16.90 -16.35
N ASP A 114 -2.51 18.04 -16.67
CA ASP A 114 -2.48 18.61 -18.01
C ASP A 114 -1.06 18.49 -18.60
N VAL A 115 -0.93 17.88 -19.77
CA VAL A 115 0.34 17.87 -20.52
C VAL A 115 0.50 19.21 -21.23
N LEU A 116 1.38 20.07 -20.72
CA LEU A 116 1.60 21.41 -21.27
C LEU A 116 2.57 21.37 -22.45
N ARG A 117 3.55 20.46 -22.39
CA ARG A 117 4.55 20.28 -23.45
C ARG A 117 5.05 18.85 -23.42
N ASP A 118 5.14 18.23 -24.58
CA ASP A 118 5.74 16.91 -24.74
C ASP A 118 6.83 16.99 -25.82
N THR A 119 8.05 16.61 -25.47
CA THR A 119 9.20 16.57 -26.39
C THR A 119 9.92 15.23 -26.23
N PRO A 120 10.79 14.85 -27.17
CA PRO A 120 11.59 13.62 -27.02
C PRO A 120 12.50 13.60 -25.79
N ALA A 121 12.92 14.77 -25.28
CA ALA A 121 13.85 14.86 -24.15
C ALA A 121 13.16 15.01 -22.78
N ALA A 122 11.97 15.61 -22.75
CA ALA A 122 11.28 15.95 -21.51
C ALA A 122 9.78 16.19 -21.75
N VAL A 123 9.00 15.98 -20.69
CA VAL A 123 7.58 16.30 -20.62
C VAL A 123 7.34 17.35 -19.53
N THR A 124 6.55 18.38 -19.84
CA THR A 124 6.07 19.35 -18.87
C THR A 124 4.61 19.04 -18.54
N VAL A 125 4.36 18.67 -17.28
CA VAL A 125 3.02 18.29 -16.78
C VAL A 125 2.63 19.23 -15.66
N ARG A 126 1.39 19.72 -15.70
CA ARG A 126 0.74 20.42 -14.61
C ARG A 126 -0.14 19.44 -13.86
N PHE A 127 0.21 19.14 -12.62
CA PHE A 127 -0.64 18.38 -11.71
C PHE A 127 -1.54 19.34 -10.95
N TRP A 128 -2.79 18.96 -10.72
CA TRP A 128 -3.70 19.78 -9.94
C TRP A 128 -4.70 18.95 -9.14
N VAL A 129 -5.07 19.48 -7.98
CA VAL A 129 -6.12 18.94 -7.10
C VAL A 129 -7.16 20.02 -6.92
N ARG A 130 -8.42 19.69 -7.23
CA ARG A 130 -9.58 20.57 -7.08
C ARG A 130 -10.53 19.99 -6.06
N ASP A 131 -11.04 20.82 -5.17
CA ASP A 131 -12.14 20.48 -4.28
C ASP A 131 -13.27 21.52 -4.33
N THR A 132 -14.43 21.13 -3.83
CA THR A 132 -15.61 22.00 -3.66
C THR A 132 -15.85 22.34 -2.18
N GLY A 133 -14.80 22.31 -1.35
CA GLY A 133 -14.88 22.51 0.08
C GLY A 133 -15.07 23.97 0.50
N ILE A 134 -14.70 24.27 1.74
CA ILE A 134 -14.93 25.60 2.35
C ILE A 134 -14.16 26.76 1.67
N GLY A 135 -13.15 26.45 0.86
CA GLY A 135 -12.25 27.44 0.26
C GLY A 135 -11.40 28.20 1.30
N ILE A 136 -10.54 29.10 0.84
CA ILE A 136 -9.56 29.82 1.66
C ILE A 136 -9.73 31.33 1.47
N PRO A 137 -10.00 32.10 2.53
CA PRO A 137 -10.06 33.57 2.49
C PRO A 137 -8.77 34.20 1.98
N GLN A 138 -8.89 35.26 1.16
CA GLN A 138 -7.75 35.89 0.46
C GLN A 138 -6.65 36.39 1.42
N ASP A 139 -7.03 36.90 2.59
CA ASP A 139 -6.14 37.35 3.66
C ASP A 139 -5.29 36.22 4.27
N LYS A 140 -5.71 34.96 4.10
CA LYS A 140 -5.04 33.78 4.65
C LYS A 140 -4.25 32.97 3.62
N GLN A 141 -4.46 33.20 2.33
CA GLN A 141 -3.87 32.39 1.25
C GLN A 141 -2.33 32.39 1.22
N GLN A 142 -1.69 33.48 1.63
CA GLN A 142 -0.21 33.50 1.74
C GLN A 142 0.28 32.79 3.01
N GLN A 143 -0.47 32.93 4.10
CA GLN A 143 -0.11 32.43 5.42
C GLN A 143 -0.17 30.90 5.52
N ILE A 144 -1.03 30.22 4.76
CA ILE A 144 -1.15 28.75 4.82
C ILE A 144 0.14 28.00 4.40
N PHE A 145 1.07 28.68 3.74
CA PHE A 145 2.35 28.12 3.36
C PHE A 145 3.49 28.47 4.32
N GLU A 146 3.20 29.19 5.40
CA GLU A 146 4.15 29.46 6.48
C GLU A 146 4.22 28.27 7.43
N ASN A 147 5.39 28.07 8.06
CA ASN A 147 5.59 26.94 8.97
C ASN A 147 4.67 27.06 10.19
N PHE A 148 4.00 25.94 10.53
CA PHE A 148 3.12 25.83 11.69
C PHE A 148 1.88 26.75 11.66
N THR A 149 1.58 27.35 10.51
CA THR A 149 0.41 28.22 10.35
C THR A 149 -0.80 27.41 9.89
N GLN A 150 -1.95 27.65 10.51
CA GLN A 150 -3.23 27.03 10.13
C GLN A 150 -4.26 28.11 9.83
N ALA A 151 -4.98 28.00 8.71
CA ALA A 151 -5.98 29.01 8.31
C ALA A 151 -7.13 29.18 9.31
N TYR A 152 -7.37 28.20 10.19
CA TYR A 152 -8.53 28.18 11.08
C TYR A 152 -8.13 27.67 12.47
N ALA A 153 -7.98 28.59 13.44
CA ALA A 153 -7.60 28.26 14.82
C ALA A 153 -8.68 27.44 15.57
N ASP A 154 -9.97 27.69 15.29
CA ASP A 154 -11.10 27.02 15.95
C ASP A 154 -11.36 25.59 15.46
N THR A 155 -10.89 25.23 14.26
CA THR A 155 -11.06 23.89 13.68
C THR A 155 -9.94 22.92 14.05
N SER A 156 -8.90 23.37 14.76
CA SER A 156 -7.76 22.53 15.16
C SER A 156 -8.19 21.30 15.98
N ARG A 157 -9.25 21.43 16.79
CA ARG A 157 -9.84 20.32 17.56
C ARG A 157 -10.64 19.33 16.71
N ARG A 158 -11.15 19.75 15.55
CA ARG A 158 -12.04 18.94 14.70
C ARG A 158 -11.29 18.22 13.58
N PHE A 159 -10.16 18.77 13.12
CA PHE A 159 -9.55 18.34 11.86
C PHE A 159 -8.05 18.00 11.92
N GLY A 160 -7.33 18.23 13.02
CA GLY A 160 -5.97 17.69 13.29
C GLY A 160 -4.90 17.87 12.20
N GLY A 161 -3.82 18.61 12.46
CA GLY A 161 -2.69 18.72 11.51
C GLY A 161 -1.48 19.44 12.08
N THR A 162 -0.30 19.19 11.50
CA THR A 162 0.98 19.79 11.91
C THR A 162 1.17 21.20 11.38
N GLY A 163 0.42 21.60 10.35
CA GLY A 163 0.63 22.87 9.63
C GLY A 163 1.91 22.88 8.78
N LEU A 164 2.57 21.72 8.60
CA LEU A 164 3.81 21.62 7.83
C LEU A 164 3.60 21.11 6.40
N GLY A 165 2.52 20.37 6.13
CA GLY A 165 2.32 19.66 4.86
C GLY A 165 2.37 20.56 3.62
N LEU A 166 1.68 21.70 3.61
CA LEU A 166 1.70 22.64 2.48
C LEU A 166 3.05 23.32 2.31
N THR A 167 3.75 23.61 3.40
CA THR A 167 5.09 24.21 3.35
C THR A 167 6.12 23.23 2.81
N ILE A 168 6.06 21.97 3.23
CA ILE A 168 6.86 20.86 2.69
C ILE A 168 6.53 20.69 1.20
N SER A 169 5.26 20.65 0.82
CA SER A 169 4.84 20.50 -0.58
C SER A 169 5.39 21.64 -1.45
N ARG A 170 5.27 22.90 -1.02
CA ARG A 170 5.80 24.07 -1.73
C ARG A 170 7.32 23.98 -1.90
N SER A 171 8.03 23.50 -0.88
CA SER A 171 9.49 23.38 -0.95
C SER A 171 9.92 22.24 -1.88
N LEU A 172 9.28 21.07 -1.79
CA LEU A 172 9.56 19.93 -2.68
C LEU A 172 9.29 20.29 -4.14
N VAL A 173 8.17 20.97 -4.44
CA VAL A 173 7.87 21.46 -5.79
C VAL A 173 8.98 22.39 -6.29
N ARG A 174 9.46 23.32 -5.47
CA ARG A 174 10.58 24.21 -5.84
C ARG A 174 11.88 23.46 -6.09
N GLN A 175 12.20 22.45 -5.26
CA GLN A 175 13.40 21.63 -5.46
C GLN A 175 13.31 20.79 -6.74
N LEU A 176 12.11 20.33 -7.10
CA LEU A 176 11.83 19.66 -8.38
C LEU A 176 11.77 20.65 -9.58
N GLY A 177 12.08 21.93 -9.37
CA GLY A 177 12.14 22.95 -10.42
C GLY A 177 10.77 23.50 -10.84
N GLY A 178 9.73 23.33 -10.02
CA GLY A 178 8.38 23.82 -10.27
C GLY A 178 7.94 24.94 -9.33
N GLU A 179 6.69 25.35 -9.50
CA GLU A 179 5.99 26.29 -8.61
C GLU A 179 4.63 25.73 -8.20
N LEU A 180 4.26 25.91 -6.92
CA LEU A 180 2.96 25.51 -6.37
C LEU A 180 2.03 26.73 -6.38
N GLU A 181 0.96 26.63 -7.15
CA GLU A 181 -0.07 27.61 -7.39
C GLU A 181 -1.32 27.32 -6.54
N LEU A 182 -2.07 28.37 -6.22
CA LEU A 182 -3.31 28.31 -5.46
C LEU A 182 -4.34 29.25 -6.09
N SER A 183 -5.55 28.72 -6.32
CA SER A 183 -6.75 29.50 -6.59
C SER A 183 -7.86 29.02 -5.67
N SER A 184 -8.41 29.90 -4.85
CA SER A 184 -9.46 29.53 -3.90
C SER A 184 -10.41 30.67 -3.63
N THR A 185 -11.69 30.31 -3.50
CA THR A 185 -12.77 31.25 -3.18
C THR A 185 -13.56 30.67 -2.01
N PRO A 186 -13.79 31.43 -0.92
CA PRO A 186 -14.62 30.98 0.19
C PRO A 186 -15.97 30.43 -0.27
N GLY A 187 -16.32 29.22 0.18
CA GLY A 187 -17.55 28.52 -0.15
C GLY A 187 -17.63 27.90 -1.55
N GLN A 188 -16.60 28.04 -2.40
CA GLN A 188 -16.55 27.41 -3.74
C GLN A 188 -15.43 26.37 -3.87
N GLY A 189 -14.62 26.20 -2.84
CA GLY A 189 -13.53 25.22 -2.78
C GLY A 189 -12.15 25.78 -3.14
N THR A 190 -11.23 24.86 -3.36
CA THR A 190 -9.80 25.15 -3.54
C THR A 190 -9.26 24.41 -4.75
N TRP A 191 -8.36 25.07 -5.47
CA TRP A 191 -7.57 24.49 -6.55
C TRP A 191 -6.10 24.74 -6.25
N PHE A 192 -5.37 23.65 -6.03
CA PHE A 192 -3.91 23.66 -5.94
C PHE A 192 -3.33 23.04 -7.21
N ALA A 193 -2.29 23.64 -7.76
CA ALA A 193 -1.61 23.07 -8.90
C ALA A 193 -0.10 23.27 -8.83
N PHE A 194 0.66 22.39 -9.46
CA PHE A 194 2.07 22.60 -9.65
C PHE A 194 2.51 22.07 -11.00
N THR A 195 3.48 22.75 -11.61
CA THR A 195 4.00 22.41 -12.92
C THR A 195 5.42 21.88 -12.78
N LEU A 196 5.69 20.68 -13.31
CA LEU A 196 7.04 20.09 -13.35
C LEU A 196 7.45 19.84 -14.80
N THR A 197 8.73 20.09 -15.09
CA THR A 197 9.36 19.64 -16.33
C THR A 197 10.26 18.45 -16.00
N LEU A 198 9.88 17.28 -16.49
CA LEU A 198 10.48 16.00 -16.14
C LEU A 198 11.22 15.45 -17.36
N PRO A 199 12.54 15.19 -17.27
CA PRO A 199 13.26 14.51 -18.33
C PRO A 199 12.64 13.15 -18.61
N LYS A 200 12.45 12.81 -19.88
CA LYS A 200 12.08 11.45 -20.25
C LYS A 200 13.28 10.55 -20.03
N ALA A 201 13.04 9.32 -19.59
CA ALA A 201 14.11 8.35 -19.54
C ALA A 201 14.56 8.06 -20.98
N PRO A 202 15.87 8.13 -21.31
CA PRO A 202 16.32 7.73 -22.63
C PRO A 202 15.96 6.26 -22.87
N ASP A 203 15.76 5.85 -24.13
CA ASP A 203 15.35 4.50 -24.54
C ASP A 203 16.19 3.35 -23.90
N GLN A 204 17.39 3.65 -23.41
CA GLN A 204 18.30 2.71 -22.73
C GLN A 204 18.21 2.70 -21.19
N GLN A 205 17.54 3.69 -20.57
CA GLN A 205 17.31 3.81 -19.12
C GLN A 205 15.83 3.77 -18.72
N ALA A 206 14.92 3.60 -19.68
CA ALA A 206 13.76 2.78 -19.40
C ALA A 206 14.32 1.45 -18.90
N ALA A 207 14.34 1.26 -17.57
CA ALA A 207 14.52 -0.08 -17.01
C ALA A 207 13.61 -0.96 -17.86
N PRO A 208 14.14 -2.05 -18.47
CA PRO A 208 13.37 -2.83 -19.42
C PRO A 208 12.03 -3.05 -18.76
N VAL A 209 10.92 -2.67 -19.43
CA VAL A 209 9.59 -3.16 -19.03
C VAL A 209 9.85 -4.63 -18.81
N PRO A 210 9.79 -5.10 -17.55
CA PRO A 210 10.39 -6.37 -17.28
C PRO A 210 9.72 -7.36 -18.21
N ALA A 211 10.52 -8.09 -18.98
CA ALA A 211 9.99 -9.15 -19.83
C ALA A 211 9.01 -9.92 -18.96
N ALA A 212 7.79 -10.17 -19.49
CA ALA A 212 6.72 -10.80 -18.74
C ALA A 212 7.33 -11.93 -17.90
N PRO A 213 7.15 -11.89 -16.56
CA PRO A 213 7.98 -12.65 -15.66
C PRO A 213 7.97 -14.14 -16.03
N ASP A 214 9.13 -14.66 -16.41
CA ASP A 214 9.30 -16.08 -16.64
C ASP A 214 9.49 -16.76 -15.29
N TYR A 215 8.37 -17.02 -14.64
CA TYR A 215 8.31 -17.66 -13.33
C TYR A 215 8.99 -19.03 -13.30
N GLN A 216 9.13 -19.72 -14.44
CA GLN A 216 9.80 -21.02 -14.50
C GLN A 216 11.30 -20.92 -14.18
N ARG A 217 11.92 -19.74 -14.37
CA ARG A 217 13.31 -19.50 -14.00
C ARG A 217 13.58 -19.67 -12.50
N LEU A 218 12.54 -19.55 -11.68
CA LEU A 218 12.64 -19.69 -10.23
C LEU A 218 12.37 -21.13 -9.74
N ARG A 219 12.11 -22.08 -10.64
CA ARG A 219 11.77 -23.44 -10.27
C ARG A 219 12.90 -24.13 -9.52
N GLY A 220 12.58 -24.76 -8.40
CA GLY A 220 13.52 -25.54 -7.58
C GLY A 220 14.27 -24.75 -6.50
N ILE A 221 14.13 -23.43 -6.48
CA ILE A 221 14.68 -22.56 -5.42
C ILE A 221 14.02 -22.91 -4.08
N GLN A 222 14.80 -22.89 -3.00
CA GLN A 222 14.37 -23.04 -1.62
C GLN A 222 14.26 -21.66 -0.96
N VAL A 223 13.04 -21.24 -0.62
CA VAL A 223 12.76 -19.97 0.05
C VAL A 223 12.34 -20.21 1.48
N LEU A 224 12.94 -19.47 2.41
CA LEU A 224 12.41 -19.33 3.77
C LEU A 224 11.53 -18.07 3.82
N LEU A 225 10.24 -18.23 4.14
CA LEU A 225 9.30 -17.13 4.34
C LEU A 225 9.01 -16.94 5.83
N ALA A 226 9.42 -15.81 6.41
CA ALA A 226 9.06 -15.43 7.77
C ALA A 226 7.96 -14.36 7.74
N GLU A 227 6.73 -14.75 8.08
CA GLU A 227 5.52 -13.92 8.02
C GLU A 227 4.52 -14.35 9.10
N ASP A 228 4.13 -13.43 9.97
CA ASP A 228 3.23 -13.72 11.09
C ASP A 228 1.76 -13.83 10.64
N SER A 229 1.33 -13.02 9.66
CA SER A 229 -0.01 -13.06 9.07
C SER A 229 -0.24 -14.33 8.26
N ALA A 230 -1.16 -15.19 8.72
CA ALA A 230 -1.49 -16.44 8.05
C ALA A 230 -1.93 -16.26 6.59
N VAL A 231 -2.66 -15.19 6.29
CA VAL A 231 -3.16 -14.93 4.94
C VAL A 231 -2.03 -14.46 4.02
N ASN A 232 -1.18 -13.53 4.46
CA ASN A 232 -0.01 -13.11 3.68
C ASN A 232 0.95 -14.27 3.47
N ARG A 233 1.14 -15.10 4.50
CA ARG A 233 2.00 -16.29 4.44
C ARG A 233 1.48 -17.28 3.43
N GLN A 234 0.18 -17.59 3.45
CA GLN A 234 -0.44 -18.49 2.47
C GLN A 234 -0.42 -17.93 1.05
N LEU A 235 -0.74 -16.64 0.87
CA LEU A 235 -0.70 -15.97 -0.43
C LEU A 235 0.71 -16.01 -1.03
N THR A 236 1.72 -15.58 -0.26
CA THR A 236 3.11 -15.57 -0.72
C THR A 236 3.62 -16.99 -0.99
N THR A 237 3.29 -17.94 -0.12
CA THR A 237 3.62 -19.37 -0.31
C THR A 237 2.99 -19.91 -1.59
N LEU A 238 1.74 -19.56 -1.88
CA LEU A 238 1.04 -19.99 -3.08
C LEU A 238 1.67 -19.41 -4.34
N ILE A 239 1.94 -18.10 -4.36
CA ILE A 239 2.61 -17.39 -5.45
C ILE A 239 3.93 -18.11 -5.79
N LEU A 240 4.78 -18.30 -4.78
CA LEU A 240 6.07 -18.98 -4.93
C LEU A 240 5.90 -20.44 -5.40
N LYS A 241 4.97 -21.21 -4.82
CA LYS A 241 4.71 -22.60 -5.25
C LYS A 241 4.20 -22.68 -6.69
N ASN A 242 3.40 -21.72 -7.15
CA ASN A 242 2.95 -21.64 -8.54
C ASN A 242 4.12 -21.42 -9.50
N TRP A 243 5.19 -20.77 -9.05
CA TRP A 243 6.44 -20.61 -9.78
C TRP A 243 7.36 -21.85 -9.69
N GLY A 244 6.93 -22.90 -8.98
CA GLY A 244 7.73 -24.11 -8.74
C GLY A 244 8.84 -23.93 -7.70
N VAL A 245 8.74 -22.89 -6.87
CA VAL A 245 9.64 -22.63 -5.74
C VAL A 245 9.20 -23.48 -4.54
N ALA A 246 10.16 -24.07 -3.84
CA ALA A 246 9.92 -24.74 -2.57
C ALA A 246 9.97 -23.70 -1.45
N VAL A 247 8.97 -23.72 -0.56
CA VAL A 247 8.82 -22.72 0.49
C VAL A 247 8.63 -23.41 1.83
N ASP A 248 9.51 -23.09 2.77
CA ASP A 248 9.27 -23.31 4.20
C ASP A 248 8.84 -21.99 4.84
N SER A 249 7.88 -22.05 5.75
CA SER A 249 7.27 -20.84 6.31
C SER A 249 7.34 -20.81 7.84
N ALA A 250 7.78 -19.69 8.41
CA ALA A 250 7.81 -19.40 9.84
C ALA A 250 6.79 -18.31 10.20
N VAL A 251 6.25 -18.36 11.41
CA VAL A 251 5.24 -17.40 11.91
C VAL A 251 5.81 -16.36 12.86
N ASN A 252 7.09 -16.45 13.20
CA ASN A 252 7.82 -15.54 14.07
C ASN A 252 9.34 -15.70 13.87
N GLY A 253 10.13 -14.82 14.49
CA GLY A 253 11.59 -14.83 14.36
C GLY A 253 12.29 -16.07 14.92
N PRO A 254 11.95 -16.58 16.14
CA PRO A 254 12.53 -17.84 16.65
C PRO A 254 12.31 -19.04 15.73
N ASP A 255 11.11 -19.21 15.18
CA ASP A 255 10.80 -20.30 14.24
C ASP A 255 11.59 -20.13 12.94
N ALA A 256 11.74 -18.88 12.47
CA ALA A 256 12.55 -18.57 11.29
C ALA A 256 14.01 -18.94 11.51
N LEU A 257 14.60 -18.64 12.67
CA LEU A 257 15.97 -19.04 13.01
C LEU A 257 16.11 -20.56 13.15
N ALA A 258 15.15 -21.24 13.77
CA ALA A 258 15.18 -22.69 13.91
C ALA A 258 15.14 -23.39 12.54
N LEU A 259 14.25 -22.94 11.65
CA LEU A 259 14.20 -23.42 10.26
C LEU A 259 15.46 -23.07 9.49
N PHE A 260 15.95 -21.83 9.64
CA PHE A 260 17.18 -21.36 9.01
C PHE A 260 18.38 -22.18 9.42
N GLN A 261 18.45 -22.65 10.68
CA GLN A 261 19.54 -23.49 11.21
C GLN A 261 19.42 -24.96 10.77
N ALA A 262 18.20 -25.48 10.64
CA ALA A 262 17.96 -26.88 10.29
C ALA A 262 18.12 -27.18 8.79
N ARG A 263 17.94 -26.17 7.92
CA ARG A 263 17.91 -26.35 6.45
C ARG A 263 18.76 -25.30 5.73
N SER A 264 18.96 -25.51 4.44
CA SER A 264 19.62 -24.54 3.55
C SER A 264 18.59 -23.89 2.64
N TYR A 265 18.75 -22.60 2.38
CA TYR A 265 17.85 -21.80 1.56
C TYR A 265 18.68 -20.96 0.59
N ASP A 266 18.09 -20.65 -0.56
CA ASP A 266 18.71 -19.80 -1.57
C ASP A 266 18.42 -18.32 -1.29
N VAL A 267 17.29 -18.02 -0.65
CA VAL A 267 16.89 -16.66 -0.26
C VAL A 267 15.88 -16.70 0.88
N VAL A 268 15.89 -15.64 1.70
CA VAL A 268 14.95 -15.44 2.79
C VAL A 268 14.07 -14.23 2.50
N LEU A 269 12.75 -14.41 2.59
CA LEU A 269 11.76 -13.33 2.63
C LEU A 269 11.40 -13.07 4.09
N MET A 270 11.72 -11.87 4.60
CA MET A 270 11.71 -11.57 6.02
C MET A 270 10.76 -10.42 6.34
N ASP A 271 9.65 -10.68 7.03
CA ASP A 271 8.86 -9.61 7.61
C ASP A 271 9.66 -8.82 8.66
N ILE A 272 9.67 -7.49 8.54
CA ILE A 272 10.30 -6.60 9.52
C ILE A 272 9.54 -6.61 10.85
N GLN A 273 8.21 -6.65 10.80
CA GLN A 273 7.33 -6.51 11.96
C GLN A 273 6.73 -7.85 12.37
N MET A 274 7.47 -8.62 13.16
CA MET A 274 6.99 -9.88 13.75
C MET A 274 6.94 -9.80 15.28
N PRO A 275 5.99 -10.49 15.94
CA PRO A 275 5.94 -10.58 17.40
C PRO A 275 7.15 -11.32 17.98
N GLY A 276 7.60 -10.86 19.16
CA GLY A 276 8.72 -11.45 19.89
C GLY A 276 10.09 -10.99 19.39
N MET A 277 10.45 -11.37 18.15
CA MET A 277 11.74 -11.03 17.55
C MET A 277 11.53 -10.40 16.18
N SER A 278 12.05 -9.19 16.00
CA SER A 278 11.91 -8.43 14.75
C SER A 278 12.76 -9.04 13.62
N GLY A 279 12.37 -8.79 12.37
CA GLY A 279 13.12 -9.26 11.20
C GLY A 279 14.57 -8.75 11.16
N LEU A 280 14.84 -7.57 11.74
CA LEU A 280 16.20 -7.04 11.88
C LEU A 280 17.04 -7.87 12.84
N ALA A 281 16.50 -8.20 14.01
CA ALA A 281 17.20 -9.04 14.98
C ALA A 281 17.46 -10.45 14.42
N VAL A 282 16.51 -11.01 13.65
CA VAL A 282 16.70 -12.29 12.96
C VAL A 282 17.81 -12.20 11.92
N THR A 283 17.84 -11.12 11.15
CA THR A 283 18.87 -10.89 10.13
C THR A 283 20.26 -10.78 10.76
N GLU A 284 20.42 -10.00 11.82
CA GLU A 284 21.68 -9.89 12.55
C GLU A 284 22.15 -11.26 13.06
N ALA A 285 21.25 -12.07 13.61
CA ALA A 285 21.56 -13.42 14.07
C ALA A 285 21.97 -14.35 12.91
N ILE A 286 21.33 -14.25 11.74
CA ILE A 286 21.72 -15.00 10.53
C ILE A 286 23.13 -14.58 10.06
N ARG A 287 23.42 -13.27 10.05
CA ARG A 287 24.73 -12.75 9.62
C ARG A 287 25.88 -13.11 10.57
N GLN A 288 25.57 -13.43 11.83
CA GLN A 288 26.54 -13.94 12.80
C GLN A 288 26.80 -15.47 12.69
N SER A 289 26.19 -16.15 11.70
CA SER A 289 26.44 -17.57 11.48
C SER A 289 27.92 -17.84 11.20
N PRO A 290 28.54 -18.87 11.82
CA PRO A 290 29.95 -19.21 11.59
C PRO A 290 30.20 -19.80 10.20
N ASP A 291 29.16 -20.17 9.47
CA ASP A 291 29.23 -20.62 8.08
C ASP A 291 29.09 -19.41 7.13
N PRO A 292 30.16 -19.02 6.43
CA PRO A 292 30.14 -17.85 5.54
C PRO A 292 29.14 -17.97 4.38
N VAL A 293 28.85 -19.19 3.93
CA VAL A 293 27.89 -19.43 2.84
C VAL A 293 26.49 -19.12 3.34
N ARG A 294 26.15 -19.58 4.55
CA ARG A 294 24.83 -19.31 5.16
C ARG A 294 24.68 -17.86 5.58
N ALA A 295 25.74 -17.26 6.15
CA ALA A 295 25.77 -15.85 6.46
C ALA A 295 25.61 -14.97 5.19
N GLY A 296 25.99 -15.47 4.02
CA GLY A 296 25.86 -14.79 2.73
C GLY A 296 24.50 -14.94 2.02
N ILE A 297 23.58 -15.78 2.51
CA ILE A 297 22.27 -15.98 1.86
C ILE A 297 21.52 -14.64 1.77
N PRO A 298 20.99 -14.26 0.60
CA PRO A 298 20.27 -13.00 0.43
C PRO A 298 19.01 -12.95 1.28
N ILE A 299 18.78 -11.82 1.94
CA ILE A 299 17.58 -11.55 2.75
C ILE A 299 16.85 -10.35 2.16
N ILE A 300 15.59 -10.53 1.78
CA ILE A 300 14.72 -9.48 1.26
C ILE A 300 13.71 -9.10 2.35
N ALA A 301 13.76 -7.84 2.79
CA ALA A 301 12.81 -7.30 3.75
C ALA A 301 11.41 -7.22 3.14
N LEU A 302 10.40 -7.75 3.82
CA LEU A 302 9.01 -7.45 3.55
C LEU A 302 8.53 -6.43 4.58
N THR A 303 8.15 -5.23 4.13
CA THR A 303 7.87 -4.10 5.02
C THR A 303 6.58 -3.37 4.63
N ALA A 304 5.85 -2.81 5.59
CA ALA A 304 4.74 -1.91 5.29
C ALA A 304 5.20 -0.52 4.78
N ASN A 305 6.47 -0.15 5.02
CA ASN A 305 7.06 1.14 4.65
C ASN A 305 8.47 0.94 4.08
N ALA A 306 8.78 1.50 2.91
CA ALA A 306 10.12 1.48 2.31
C ALA A 306 10.72 2.88 2.14
N PHE A 307 10.71 3.70 3.20
CA PHE A 307 11.42 4.99 3.18
C PHE A 307 12.94 4.73 3.03
N ARG A 308 13.68 5.64 2.39
CA ARG A 308 15.15 5.51 2.20
C ARG A 308 15.90 5.28 3.51
N ALA A 309 15.50 5.93 4.59
CA ALA A 309 16.08 5.74 5.92
C ALA A 309 15.83 4.33 6.50
N ASP A 310 14.65 3.76 6.23
CA ASP A 310 14.33 2.38 6.62
C ASP A 310 15.12 1.39 5.76
N ARG A 311 15.21 1.63 4.44
CA ARG A 311 16.03 0.82 3.54
C ARG A 311 17.50 0.81 3.94
N GLU A 312 18.06 1.98 4.24
CA GLU A 312 19.45 2.10 4.69
C GLU A 312 19.67 1.35 6.02
N ARG A 313 18.72 1.45 6.95
CA ARG A 313 18.73 0.66 8.19
C ARG A 313 18.65 -0.85 7.94
N TYR A 314 17.87 -1.30 6.96
CA TYR A 314 17.77 -2.71 6.61
C TYR A 314 19.08 -3.23 5.98
N LEU A 315 19.68 -2.44 5.10
CA LEU A 315 20.98 -2.75 4.49
C LEU A 315 22.10 -2.79 5.54
N GLN A 316 22.11 -1.85 6.50
CA GLN A 316 23.05 -1.84 7.62
C GLN A 316 22.91 -3.06 8.54
N ALA A 317 21.69 -3.56 8.73
CA ALA A 317 21.43 -4.81 9.45
C ALA A 317 21.86 -6.07 8.66
N GLY A 318 22.26 -5.90 7.40
CA GLY A 318 22.76 -6.96 6.53
C GLY A 318 21.72 -7.55 5.58
N MET A 319 20.54 -6.94 5.42
CA MET A 319 19.59 -7.32 4.37
C MET A 319 20.09 -6.86 3.00
N ASN A 320 19.58 -7.47 1.92
CA ASN A 320 20.07 -7.25 0.56
C ASN A 320 19.10 -6.40 -0.27
N ASP A 321 17.80 -6.44 0.04
CA ASP A 321 16.79 -5.63 -0.62
C ASP A 321 15.53 -5.49 0.25
N CYS A 322 14.57 -4.69 -0.20
CA CYS A 322 13.26 -4.54 0.44
C CYS A 322 12.12 -4.53 -0.57
N LEU A 323 10.96 -5.00 -0.13
CA LEU A 323 9.70 -5.05 -0.86
C LEU A 323 8.55 -4.56 0.04
N THR A 324 7.76 -3.61 -0.45
CA THR A 324 6.63 -3.06 0.29
C THR A 324 5.42 -3.98 0.22
N LYS A 325 4.73 -4.18 1.35
CA LYS A 325 3.45 -4.88 1.42
C LYS A 325 2.28 -3.89 1.27
N PRO A 326 1.22 -4.24 0.52
CA PRO A 326 1.12 -5.39 -0.37
C PRO A 326 1.99 -5.20 -1.61
N PHE A 327 2.55 -6.29 -2.14
CA PHE A 327 3.36 -6.29 -3.35
C PHE A 327 2.65 -6.96 -4.52
N GLU A 328 2.99 -6.55 -5.74
CA GLU A 328 2.59 -7.24 -6.96
C GLU A 328 3.50 -8.47 -7.18
N GLU A 329 2.97 -9.53 -7.82
CA GLU A 329 3.74 -10.76 -8.13
C GLU A 329 5.00 -10.48 -8.96
N ALA A 330 4.91 -9.57 -9.92
CA ALA A 330 6.03 -9.16 -10.75
C ALA A 330 7.15 -8.52 -9.91
N ASP A 331 6.80 -7.66 -8.94
CA ASP A 331 7.80 -7.00 -8.09
C ASP A 331 8.57 -8.02 -7.25
N LEU A 332 7.87 -9.01 -6.67
CA LEU A 332 8.51 -10.10 -5.93
C LEU A 332 9.41 -10.94 -6.84
N TYR A 333 8.95 -11.27 -8.05
CA TYR A 333 9.73 -12.01 -9.04
C TYR A 333 11.05 -11.29 -9.39
N HIS A 334 10.99 -9.99 -9.72
CA HIS A 334 12.19 -9.24 -10.10
C HIS A 334 13.19 -9.14 -8.95
N LYS A 335 12.70 -8.95 -7.72
CA LYS A 335 13.54 -8.94 -6.53
C LYS A 335 14.25 -10.27 -6.32
N LEU A 336 13.54 -11.40 -6.47
CA LEU A 336 14.13 -12.72 -6.33
C LEU A 336 15.15 -13.03 -7.43
N VAL A 337 14.82 -12.76 -8.70
CA VAL A 337 15.74 -12.98 -9.83
C VAL A 337 17.00 -12.13 -9.69
N ALA A 338 16.89 -10.88 -9.24
CA ALA A 338 18.03 -9.99 -9.04
C ALA A 338 18.99 -10.49 -7.95
N GLN A 339 18.46 -11.10 -6.87
CA GLN A 339 19.29 -11.62 -5.78
C GLN A 339 19.87 -13.01 -6.07
N LEU A 340 19.27 -13.78 -6.97
CA LEU A 340 19.64 -15.17 -7.26
C LEU A 340 20.44 -15.35 -8.55
N SER A 341 20.58 -14.30 -9.36
CA SER A 341 21.42 -14.34 -10.56
C SER A 341 22.87 -14.02 -10.19
N PRO A 342 23.86 -14.86 -10.56
CA PRO A 342 25.26 -14.48 -10.43
C PRO A 342 25.54 -13.30 -11.36
N VAL A 343 26.15 -12.23 -10.82
CA VAL A 343 26.57 -11.08 -11.62
C VAL A 343 27.61 -11.56 -12.64
N ALA A 344 27.24 -11.58 -13.91
CA ALA A 344 28.15 -11.67 -15.04
C ALA A 344 27.66 -10.74 -16.15
N ASP A 345 28.56 -9.86 -16.59
CA ASP A 345 28.36 -8.81 -17.57
C ASP A 345 27.91 -9.30 -18.97
N SER A 346 27.12 -8.43 -19.62
CA SER A 346 27.09 -8.11 -21.05
C SER A 346 26.69 -9.15 -22.13
N HIS A 347 25.72 -8.69 -22.95
CA HIS A 347 25.45 -8.95 -24.38
C HIS A 347 24.14 -9.68 -24.76
N SER A 348 23.30 -8.94 -25.52
CA SER A 348 22.16 -9.40 -26.33
C SER A 348 22.59 -10.39 -27.44
N PRO A 349 21.67 -11.19 -28.04
CA PRO A 349 20.71 -10.75 -29.07
C PRO A 349 19.33 -11.46 -28.95
N GLY A 350 18.22 -11.17 -29.65
CA GLY A 350 17.85 -10.28 -30.75
C GLY A 350 16.37 -10.52 -31.17
N PHE A 351 15.73 -9.45 -31.68
CA PHE A 351 14.51 -9.27 -32.49
C PHE A 351 13.38 -10.33 -32.67
N GLY A 352 12.14 -9.84 -32.54
CA GLY A 352 10.90 -10.33 -33.16
C GLY A 352 9.76 -9.30 -33.04
N ALA A 353 9.05 -9.02 -34.14
CA ALA A 353 8.18 -7.86 -34.42
C ALA A 353 6.70 -8.00 -33.92
N PRO A 354 5.82 -6.97 -34.06
CA PRO A 354 4.69 -6.69 -33.17
C PRO A 354 3.36 -7.37 -33.57
N VAL A 355 2.45 -7.53 -32.59
CA VAL A 355 1.04 -7.86 -32.83
C VAL A 355 0.15 -6.76 -32.27
N SER A 356 -0.71 -6.21 -33.15
CA SER A 356 -1.65 -5.13 -32.90
C SER A 356 -2.92 -5.57 -32.14
N ALA A 357 -3.35 -4.71 -31.20
CA ALA A 357 -4.71 -4.27 -30.77
C ALA A 357 -5.86 -5.31 -30.60
N PRO A 358 -6.79 -5.13 -29.63
CA PRO A 358 -7.83 -4.10 -29.77
C PRO A 358 -8.34 -3.40 -28.47
N GLU A 359 -8.81 -2.15 -28.61
CA GLU A 359 -9.90 -1.52 -27.83
C GLU A 359 -11.24 -2.25 -28.14
N PRO A 360 -12.34 -2.25 -27.31
CA PRO A 360 -13.03 -1.03 -26.85
C PRO A 360 -13.91 -1.09 -25.56
N GLU A 361 -14.43 0.10 -25.22
CA GLU A 361 -15.78 0.46 -24.71
C GLU A 361 -16.34 -0.04 -23.34
N GLY A 362 -16.54 0.94 -22.45
CA GLY A 362 -17.83 1.37 -21.88
C GLY A 362 -18.70 0.38 -21.08
N TYR A 363 -18.93 0.67 -19.79
CA TYR A 363 -20.10 0.13 -19.08
C TYR A 363 -20.78 1.13 -18.13
N SER A 364 -22.11 1.14 -18.29
CA SER A 364 -23.14 1.81 -17.49
C SER A 364 -23.59 0.95 -16.31
N TYR A 365 -24.12 1.62 -15.29
CA TYR A 365 -24.59 1.13 -13.99
C TYR A 365 -25.62 -0.02 -14.04
N LEU A 366 -25.34 -1.13 -13.35
CA LEU A 366 -26.32 -2.08 -12.79
C LEU A 366 -25.85 -2.59 -11.42
N ALA A 367 -26.82 -3.03 -10.61
CA ALA A 367 -26.74 -3.33 -9.17
C ALA A 367 -25.45 -3.99 -8.68
N THR A 368 -24.93 -3.51 -7.55
CA THR A 368 -23.68 -3.98 -6.94
C THR A 368 -23.77 -5.49 -6.63
N PRO A 369 -22.92 -6.33 -7.23
CA PRO A 369 -22.88 -7.76 -6.92
C PRO A 369 -22.40 -7.99 -5.48
N LEU A 370 -22.86 -9.07 -4.83
CA LEU A 370 -22.50 -9.42 -3.44
C LEU A 370 -21.00 -9.74 -3.27
N PHE A 371 -20.33 -10.12 -4.36
CA PHE A 371 -18.90 -10.41 -4.46
C PHE A 371 -18.45 -10.21 -5.92
N ASP A 372 -17.16 -9.94 -6.14
CA ASP A 372 -16.56 -9.87 -7.48
C ASP A 372 -15.32 -10.76 -7.56
N LEU A 373 -15.42 -11.80 -8.40
CA LEU A 373 -14.36 -12.78 -8.60
C LEU A 373 -13.25 -12.28 -9.53
N ALA A 374 -13.37 -11.11 -10.16
CA ALA A 374 -12.38 -10.63 -11.13
C ALA A 374 -10.95 -10.58 -10.56
N GLN A 375 -10.79 -10.29 -9.27
CA GLN A 375 -9.47 -10.34 -8.61
C GLN A 375 -8.97 -11.78 -8.44
N LEU A 376 -9.84 -12.70 -8.05
CA LEU A 376 -9.51 -14.11 -7.93
C LEU A 376 -9.21 -14.73 -9.32
N GLU A 377 -9.96 -14.35 -10.35
CA GLU A 377 -9.78 -14.78 -11.74
C GLU A 377 -8.48 -14.26 -12.36
N ARG A 378 -8.13 -12.99 -12.10
CA ARG A 378 -6.83 -12.43 -12.48
C ARG A 378 -5.68 -13.21 -11.84
N ASN A 379 -5.80 -13.52 -10.54
CA ASN A 379 -4.81 -14.33 -9.81
C ASN A 379 -4.80 -15.80 -10.26
N ALA A 380 -5.91 -16.30 -10.80
CA ALA A 380 -6.02 -17.66 -11.30
C ALA A 380 -5.33 -17.86 -12.65
N HIS A 381 -5.12 -16.81 -13.45
CA HIS A 381 -4.59 -16.89 -14.82
C HIS A 381 -5.26 -17.98 -15.68
N GLY A 382 -6.59 -18.14 -15.54
CA GLY A 382 -7.38 -19.17 -16.25
C GLY A 382 -7.35 -20.57 -15.62
N ASN A 383 -6.67 -20.78 -14.49
CA ASN A 383 -6.66 -22.05 -13.76
C ASN A 383 -7.98 -22.28 -13.02
N GLN A 384 -8.91 -22.99 -13.67
CA GLN A 384 -10.23 -23.29 -13.09
C GLN A 384 -10.17 -24.20 -11.86
N GLU A 385 -9.14 -25.03 -11.73
CA GLU A 385 -8.98 -25.90 -10.55
C GLU A 385 -8.58 -25.08 -9.33
N PHE A 386 -7.75 -24.06 -9.51
CA PHE A 386 -7.42 -23.06 -8.49
C PHE A 386 -8.66 -22.27 -8.06
N MET A 387 -9.45 -21.78 -9.00
CA MET A 387 -10.73 -21.11 -8.72
C MET A 387 -11.64 -22.00 -7.86
N ARG A 388 -11.84 -23.26 -8.27
CA ARG A 388 -12.67 -24.22 -7.54
C ARG A 388 -12.12 -24.51 -6.15
N ARG A 389 -10.81 -24.68 -5.98
CA ARG A 389 -10.19 -24.91 -4.66
C ARG A 389 -10.32 -23.70 -3.74
N MET A 390 -10.08 -22.50 -4.24
CA MET A 390 -10.21 -21.27 -3.45
C MET A 390 -11.66 -21.03 -3.03
N ILE A 391 -12.60 -21.26 -3.94
CA ILE A 391 -14.03 -21.21 -3.62
C ILE A 391 -14.38 -22.32 -2.60
N ALA A 392 -13.89 -23.54 -2.76
CA ALA A 392 -14.14 -24.63 -1.80
C ALA A 392 -13.56 -24.33 -0.40
N VAL A 393 -12.35 -23.78 -0.32
CA VAL A 393 -11.75 -23.35 0.96
C VAL A 393 -12.56 -22.23 1.58
N PHE A 394 -12.95 -21.22 0.80
CA PHE A 394 -13.81 -20.14 1.27
C PHE A 394 -15.15 -20.67 1.79
N LEU A 395 -15.79 -21.58 1.06
CA LEU A 395 -17.06 -22.23 1.45
C LEU A 395 -16.93 -23.16 2.66
N THR A 396 -15.72 -23.62 2.98
CA THR A 396 -15.47 -24.48 4.16
C THR A 396 -15.12 -23.65 5.40
N GLU A 397 -14.29 -22.62 5.25
CA GLU A 397 -13.79 -21.84 6.39
C GLU A 397 -14.75 -20.71 6.83
N ILE A 398 -15.38 -20.02 5.88
CA ILE A 398 -16.20 -18.85 6.18
C ILE A 398 -17.42 -19.19 7.07
N PRO A 399 -18.13 -20.32 6.88
CA PRO A 399 -19.22 -20.70 7.80
C PRO A 399 -18.74 -20.96 9.24
N LEU A 400 -17.54 -21.54 9.42
CA LEU A 400 -16.97 -21.78 10.74
C LEU A 400 -16.65 -20.45 11.44
N VAL A 401 -16.04 -19.51 10.71
CA VAL A 401 -15.72 -18.19 11.24
C VAL A 401 -16.98 -17.36 11.49
N ALA A 402 -18.03 -17.49 10.66
CA ALA A 402 -19.33 -16.84 10.90
C ALA A 402 -20.03 -17.36 12.16
N ALA A 403 -19.94 -18.68 12.42
CA ALA A 403 -20.41 -19.28 13.67
C ALA A 403 -19.61 -18.75 14.88
N ASP A 404 -18.28 -18.67 14.77
CA ASP A 404 -17.40 -18.14 15.82
C ASP A 404 -17.66 -16.64 16.07
N LEU A 405 -17.91 -15.84 15.03
CA LEU A 405 -18.32 -14.43 15.18
C LEU A 405 -19.61 -14.33 16.01
N THR A 406 -20.58 -15.20 15.73
CA THR A 406 -21.86 -15.21 16.43
C THR A 406 -21.69 -15.66 17.90
N ALA A 407 -20.88 -16.68 18.14
CA ALA A 407 -20.56 -17.18 19.48
C ALA A 407 -19.77 -16.17 20.32
N SER A 408 -18.72 -15.55 19.76
CA SER A 408 -17.94 -14.51 20.41
C SER A 408 -18.76 -13.24 20.68
N ALA A 409 -19.70 -12.89 19.79
CA ALA A 409 -20.64 -11.79 20.03
C ALA A 409 -21.65 -12.08 21.16
N ALA A 410 -22.13 -13.32 21.27
CA ALA A 410 -23.00 -13.76 22.36
C ALA A 410 -22.26 -13.79 23.71
N ALA A 411 -21.01 -14.27 23.71
CA ALA A 411 -20.13 -14.28 24.87
C ALA A 411 -19.55 -12.90 25.24
N LYS A 412 -19.77 -11.88 24.41
CA LYS A 412 -19.20 -10.53 24.54
C LYS A 412 -17.67 -10.53 24.56
N ASP A 413 -17.05 -11.48 23.86
CA ASP A 413 -15.60 -11.56 23.67
C ASP A 413 -15.17 -10.70 22.47
N TRP A 414 -15.03 -9.41 22.72
CA TRP A 414 -14.72 -8.41 21.69
C TRP A 414 -13.31 -8.54 21.11
N LEU A 415 -12.37 -9.13 21.88
CA LEU A 415 -11.01 -9.37 21.43
C LEU A 415 -10.99 -10.52 20.41
N ALA A 416 -11.71 -11.61 20.71
CA ALA A 416 -11.90 -12.70 19.76
C ALA A 416 -12.60 -12.21 18.49
N LEU A 417 -13.67 -11.41 18.63
CA LEU A 417 -14.39 -10.81 17.49
C LEU A 417 -13.49 -9.96 16.58
N GLY A 418 -12.68 -9.07 17.15
CA GLY A 418 -11.77 -8.23 16.36
C GLY A 418 -10.68 -9.05 15.66
N THR A 419 -10.19 -10.12 16.30
CA THR A 419 -9.21 -11.03 15.70
C THR A 419 -9.84 -11.83 14.55
N LEU A 420 -11.07 -12.31 14.72
CA LEU A 420 -11.84 -13.01 13.68
C LEU A 420 -12.15 -12.06 12.50
N ALA A 421 -12.54 -10.82 12.77
CA ALA A 421 -12.77 -9.79 11.77
C ALA A 421 -11.49 -9.46 10.99
N HIS A 422 -10.35 -9.30 11.69
CA HIS A 422 -9.07 -9.05 11.04
C HIS A 422 -8.63 -10.19 10.12
N LYS A 423 -8.83 -11.43 10.55
CA LYS A 423 -8.58 -12.62 9.74
C LYS A 423 -9.50 -12.66 8.50
N LEU A 424 -10.79 -12.35 8.66
CA LEU A 424 -11.77 -12.34 7.57
C LEU A 424 -11.51 -11.25 6.53
N LYS A 425 -11.01 -10.09 6.93
CA LYS A 425 -10.81 -8.93 6.05
C LYS A 425 -10.00 -9.24 4.81
N SER A 426 -8.95 -10.04 4.95
CA SER A 426 -8.09 -10.41 3.84
C SER A 426 -8.78 -11.38 2.87
N SER A 427 -9.53 -12.36 3.40
CA SER A 427 -10.32 -13.30 2.59
C SER A 427 -11.47 -12.61 1.87
N LEU A 428 -12.18 -11.69 2.54
CA LEU A 428 -13.30 -10.95 1.96
C LEU A 428 -12.87 -9.90 0.94
N LYS A 429 -11.63 -9.39 1.06
CA LYS A 429 -11.01 -8.52 0.04
C LYS A 429 -10.63 -9.28 -1.22
N LEU A 430 -10.13 -10.50 -1.09
CA LEU A 430 -9.81 -11.36 -2.24
C LEU A 430 -11.06 -11.71 -3.07
N PHE A 431 -12.20 -11.93 -2.41
CA PHE A 431 -13.50 -12.19 -3.05
C PHE A 431 -14.31 -10.90 -3.31
N GLN A 432 -13.75 -9.73 -3.02
CA GLN A 432 -14.40 -8.42 -3.15
C GLN A 432 -15.82 -8.37 -2.57
N VAL A 433 -16.02 -8.91 -1.36
CA VAL A 433 -17.29 -8.83 -0.62
C VAL A 433 -17.39 -7.44 0.02
N SER A 434 -17.61 -6.43 -0.82
CA SER A 434 -17.49 -5.01 -0.43
C SER A 434 -18.44 -4.59 0.69
N ALA A 435 -19.61 -5.22 0.78
CA ALA A 435 -20.61 -4.96 1.82
C ALA A 435 -20.17 -5.41 3.23
N ALA A 436 -19.10 -6.21 3.36
CA ALA A 436 -18.63 -6.72 4.65
C ALA A 436 -17.68 -5.75 5.37
N PHE A 437 -17.09 -4.77 4.67
CA PHE A 437 -15.99 -3.98 5.23
C PHE A 437 -16.42 -3.03 6.35
N ASP A 438 -17.64 -2.52 6.33
CA ASP A 438 -18.18 -1.67 7.40
C ASP A 438 -18.37 -2.46 8.70
N ASP A 439 -18.90 -3.68 8.61
CA ASP A 439 -19.05 -4.55 9.77
C ASP A 439 -17.68 -5.05 10.27
N LEU A 440 -16.78 -5.42 9.36
CA LEU A 440 -15.41 -5.81 9.70
C LEU A 440 -14.68 -4.68 10.42
N HIS A 441 -14.82 -3.45 9.92
CA HIS A 441 -14.24 -2.27 10.55
C HIS A 441 -14.86 -2.04 11.93
N THR A 442 -16.19 -2.10 12.06
CA THR A 442 -16.90 -1.98 13.34
C THR A 442 -16.47 -3.05 14.38
N LEU A 443 -16.13 -4.25 13.91
CA LEU A 443 -15.65 -5.35 14.74
C LEU A 443 -14.14 -5.28 15.05
N GLU A 444 -13.33 -4.76 14.12
CA GLU A 444 -11.89 -4.50 14.29
C GLU A 444 -11.62 -3.26 15.17
N GLU A 445 -12.50 -2.27 15.15
CA GLU A 445 -12.37 -1.04 15.94
C GLU A 445 -12.70 -1.30 17.41
N GLN A 446 -11.67 -1.67 18.17
CA GLN A 446 -11.77 -2.08 19.58
C GLN A 446 -12.21 -0.96 20.54
N HIS A 447 -12.28 0.32 20.11
CA HIS A 447 -12.56 1.45 21.01
C HIS A 447 -13.58 2.52 20.57
N HIS A 448 -14.27 2.36 19.42
CA HIS A 448 -15.26 3.35 18.97
C HIS A 448 -16.69 2.80 18.78
N ALA A 449 -16.85 1.52 18.45
CA ALA A 449 -18.17 0.91 18.34
C ALA A 449 -18.76 0.51 19.70
N SER A 450 -20.02 0.87 19.97
CA SER A 450 -20.73 0.43 21.18
C SER A 450 -20.87 -1.11 21.19
N PRO A 451 -21.00 -1.76 22.37
CA PRO A 451 -21.25 -3.20 22.44
C PRO A 451 -22.47 -3.66 21.62
N GLU A 452 -23.48 -2.79 21.52
CA GLU A 452 -24.68 -3.01 20.69
C GLU A 452 -24.37 -2.91 19.19
N ALA A 453 -23.56 -1.93 18.77
CA ALA A 453 -23.11 -1.79 17.39
C ALA A 453 -22.24 -2.99 16.96
N ARG A 454 -21.38 -3.52 17.85
CA ARG A 454 -20.59 -4.72 17.56
C ARG A 454 -21.43 -5.98 17.50
N GLN A 455 -22.44 -6.11 18.37
CA GLN A 455 -23.38 -7.23 18.26
C GLN A 455 -24.20 -7.16 16.98
N LEU A 456 -24.59 -5.95 16.56
CA LEU A 456 -25.30 -5.75 15.31
C LEU A 456 -24.40 -6.07 14.10
N ALA A 457 -23.17 -5.55 14.08
CA ALA A 457 -22.19 -5.82 13.03
C ALA A 457 -21.80 -7.31 12.94
N ALA A 458 -21.62 -8.00 14.07
CA ALA A 458 -21.36 -9.44 14.07
C ALA A 458 -22.52 -10.25 13.47
N ARG A 459 -23.76 -9.88 13.78
CA ARG A 459 -24.95 -10.54 13.21
C ARG A 459 -25.13 -10.21 11.73
N HIS A 460 -24.94 -8.95 11.34
CA HIS A 460 -25.06 -8.49 9.97
C HIS A 460 -23.98 -9.13 9.08
N LEU A 461 -22.73 -9.14 9.54
CA LEU A 461 -21.62 -9.81 8.87
C LEU A 461 -21.87 -11.30 8.75
N SER A 462 -22.29 -11.98 9.83
CA SER A 462 -22.59 -13.42 9.79
C SER A 462 -23.67 -13.74 8.74
N ALA A 463 -24.78 -12.98 8.73
CA ALA A 463 -25.85 -13.14 7.75
C ALA A 463 -25.41 -12.82 6.30
N LEU A 464 -24.53 -11.82 6.12
CA LEU A 464 -23.94 -11.51 4.83
C LEU A 464 -23.04 -12.65 4.34
N LEU A 465 -22.20 -13.21 5.21
CA LEU A 465 -21.31 -14.33 4.90
C LEU A 465 -22.09 -15.59 4.53
N GLU A 466 -23.19 -15.89 5.23
CA GLU A 466 -24.10 -16.98 4.87
C GLU A 466 -24.71 -16.78 3.48
N ARG A 467 -25.17 -15.56 3.16
CA ARG A 467 -25.72 -15.23 1.83
C ARG A 467 -24.67 -15.31 0.73
N VAL A 468 -23.45 -14.84 1.00
CA VAL A 468 -22.30 -14.92 0.07
C VAL A 468 -21.97 -16.38 -0.20
N CYS A 469 -21.83 -17.23 0.83
CA CYS A 469 -21.57 -18.65 0.68
C CYS A 469 -22.68 -19.38 -0.09
N ALA A 470 -23.95 -19.12 0.22
CA ALA A 470 -25.08 -19.72 -0.50
C ALA A 470 -25.11 -19.29 -1.99
N THR A 471 -24.81 -18.02 -2.27
CA THR A 471 -24.77 -17.50 -3.65
C THR A 471 -23.56 -18.05 -4.42
N LEU A 472 -22.38 -18.15 -3.78
CA LEU A 472 -21.19 -18.77 -4.36
C LEU A 472 -21.39 -20.26 -4.66
N GLN A 473 -22.08 -21.00 -3.78
CA GLN A 473 -22.44 -22.41 -4.02
C GLN A 473 -23.33 -22.59 -5.25
N LEU A 474 -24.30 -21.70 -5.47
CA LEU A 474 -25.18 -21.71 -6.65
C LEU A 474 -24.49 -21.25 -7.94
N THR A 475 -23.37 -20.53 -7.83
CA THR A 475 -22.61 -20.01 -8.99
C THR A 475 -21.56 -21.03 -9.49
N VAL A 476 -21.16 -21.97 -8.63
CA VAL A 476 -20.08 -22.94 -8.91
C VAL A 476 -20.58 -24.39 -9.00
N GLY A 477 -21.76 -24.70 -8.45
CA GLY A 477 -22.49 -25.94 -8.69
C GLY A 477 -23.28 -25.89 -9.98
#